data_AF-A0A7C3K3J9-F1
#
_entry.id   AF-A0A7C3K3J9-F1
#
_cell.length_a   1.000
_cell.length_b   1.000
_cell.length_c   1.000
_cell.angle_alpha   90.00
_cell.angle_beta   90.00
_cell.angle_gamma   90.00
#
_symmetry.space_group_name_H-M   'P 1'
#
loop_
_entity.id
_entity.type
_entity.pdbx_description
1 polymer ?
#
loop_
_entity_poly.entity_id
_entity_poly.type
_entity_poly.pdbx_seq_one_letter_code
_entity_poly.pdbx_strand_id
1 'polypeptide(L)'
;MLLMVTIGYVFSYLIPAKQKSVIFPIQSSQAYFIAQSGVEFAVRYACGNGWTSTAELDANINNVTRNLGNGRFRLTYNFATYGDKLISVGEVPIGTERRRIVVSNFTSFLMEISYFNSASTPADNGTNIADPTAVTPPAGMQAGDLVVMIAQARASSGTLAISQAGGQSWTSETQQNRTNCRIRLFWCRFNGTWSANPSVSMGSANCNTVVMHVFRPSYTSSVWQVDVAQVSANFPAPGSPYTVTIPGITTITDGALVFAVWASVDNNTWGSLTGGWTTPGLNQYRNRAGSDQSQTHAYRVMPTAGASGDVSKNQLTLGGDAGRYLIIAFKAVII
;
A
#
# COMPACT_ATOMS: atom_id res chain seq x y z
N MET A 1 -38.84 35.53 16.34
CA MET A 1 -38.23 36.24 15.20
C MET A 1 -36.85 36.84 15.52
N LEU A 2 -36.68 37.61 16.61
CA LEU A 2 -35.39 38.23 16.95
C LEU A 2 -34.21 37.24 17.03
N LEU A 3 -34.42 36.06 17.62
CA LEU A 3 -33.38 35.03 17.76
C LEU A 3 -32.84 34.52 16.41
N MET A 4 -33.70 34.38 15.40
CA MET A 4 -33.27 33.93 14.08
C MET A 4 -32.50 35.00 13.31
N VAL A 5 -32.82 36.28 13.52
CA VAL A 5 -32.07 37.40 12.93
C VAL A 5 -30.67 37.48 13.56
N THR A 6 -30.55 37.30 14.88
CA THR A 6 -29.26 37.32 15.58
C THR A 6 -28.38 36.14 15.16
N ILE A 7 -28.94 34.94 15.02
CA ILE A 7 -28.21 33.75 14.56
C ILE A 7 -27.75 33.93 13.10
N GLY A 8 -28.61 34.46 12.23
CA GLY A 8 -28.26 34.76 10.84
C GLY A 8 -27.13 35.79 10.70
N TYR A 9 -27.11 36.82 11.55
CA TYR A 9 -26.06 37.84 11.59
C TYR A 9 -24.72 37.30 12.09
N VAL A 10 -24.74 36.44 13.11
CA VAL A 10 -23.53 35.81 13.66
C VAL A 10 -22.91 34.84 12.65
N PHE A 11 -23.72 34.03 11.95
CA PHE A 11 -23.18 33.13 10.92
C PHE A 11 -22.67 33.87 9.68
N SER A 12 -23.32 34.94 9.23
CA SER A 12 -22.82 35.72 8.09
C SER A 12 -21.54 36.50 8.40
N TYR A 13 -21.25 36.83 9.67
CA TYR A 13 -19.95 37.38 10.09
C TYR A 13 -18.86 36.33 10.32
N LEU A 14 -19.22 35.12 10.75
CA LEU A 14 -18.25 34.05 11.06
C LEU A 14 -17.85 33.22 9.84
N ILE A 15 -18.70 33.11 8.82
CA ILE A 15 -18.40 32.36 7.58
C ILE A 15 -17.19 32.96 6.82
N PRO A 16 -17.07 34.30 6.62
CA PRO A 16 -15.88 34.91 6.04
C PRO A 16 -14.63 34.81 6.94
N ALA A 17 -14.80 34.72 8.26
CA ALA A 17 -13.68 34.65 9.20
C ALA A 17 -12.94 33.30 9.17
N LYS A 18 -13.61 32.21 8.73
CA LYS A 18 -12.98 30.89 8.57
C LYS A 18 -12.37 30.64 7.19
N GLN A 19 -12.76 31.40 6.18
CA GLN A 19 -12.19 31.32 4.84
C GLN A 19 -11.62 32.67 4.42
N LYS A 20 -10.47 33.04 4.99
CA LYS A 20 -9.66 34.13 4.42
C LYS A 20 -9.10 33.67 3.07
N SER A 21 -9.80 34.00 1.98
CA SER A 21 -9.13 34.19 0.69
C SER A 21 -8.20 35.39 0.85
N VAL A 22 -6.96 35.12 1.24
CA VAL A 22 -5.93 36.16 1.29
C VAL A 22 -5.57 36.47 -0.16
N ILE A 23 -5.94 37.64 -0.65
CA ILE A 23 -5.45 38.16 -1.93
C ILE A 23 -3.96 38.45 -1.72
N PHE A 24 -3.12 37.54 -2.17
CA PHE A 24 -1.67 37.74 -2.15
C PHE A 24 -1.27 38.67 -3.29
N PRO A 25 -0.31 39.58 -3.06
CA PRO A 25 0.37 40.27 -4.16
C PRO A 25 0.93 39.23 -5.14
N ILE A 26 0.87 39.52 -6.44
CA ILE A 26 1.28 38.59 -7.52
C ILE A 26 2.67 37.98 -7.26
N GLN A 27 3.63 38.82 -6.83
CA GLN A 27 5.00 38.40 -6.52
C GLN A 27 5.08 37.42 -5.33
N SER A 28 4.14 37.51 -4.40
CA SER A 28 4.07 36.66 -3.23
C SER A 28 3.51 35.27 -3.57
N SER A 29 2.49 35.21 -4.43
CA SER A 29 2.02 33.95 -5.01
C SER A 29 3.10 33.30 -5.87
N GLN A 30 3.82 34.10 -6.66
CA GLN A 30 4.95 33.62 -7.44
C GLN A 30 6.05 33.00 -6.55
N ALA A 31 6.45 33.69 -5.46
CA ALA A 31 7.42 33.16 -4.50
C ALA A 31 6.94 31.85 -3.85
N TYR A 32 5.64 31.71 -3.57
CA TYR A 32 5.05 30.48 -3.04
C TYR A 32 5.18 29.31 -4.03
N PHE A 33 4.80 29.50 -5.30
CA PHE A 33 4.93 28.46 -6.32
C PHE A 33 6.39 28.08 -6.57
N ILE A 34 7.32 29.05 -6.55
CA ILE A 34 8.75 28.75 -6.65
C ILE A 34 9.23 27.91 -5.46
N ALA A 35 8.78 28.21 -4.23
CA ALA A 35 9.10 27.40 -3.07
C ALA A 35 8.55 25.97 -3.22
N GLN A 36 7.34 25.81 -3.73
CA GLN A 36 6.74 24.50 -3.99
C GLN A 36 7.53 23.71 -5.03
N SER A 37 7.92 24.34 -6.14
CA SER A 37 8.79 23.72 -7.14
C SER A 37 10.12 23.24 -6.57
N GLY A 38 10.65 23.93 -5.55
CA GLY A 38 11.85 23.49 -4.84
C GLY A 38 11.64 22.18 -4.06
N VAL A 39 10.47 21.98 -3.45
CA VAL A 39 10.13 20.71 -2.79
C VAL A 39 10.03 19.59 -3.81
N GLU A 40 9.31 19.80 -4.91
CA GLU A 40 9.16 18.79 -5.96
C GLU A 40 10.50 18.44 -6.62
N PHE A 41 11.36 19.44 -6.85
CA PHE A 41 12.74 19.23 -7.30
C PHE A 41 13.51 18.38 -6.31
N ALA A 42 13.47 18.69 -5.01
CA ALA A 42 14.20 17.95 -3.99
C ALA A 42 13.83 16.46 -3.98
N VAL A 43 12.52 16.14 -4.02
CA VAL A 43 12.04 14.75 -4.06
C VAL A 43 12.60 14.05 -5.29
N ARG A 44 12.38 14.59 -6.49
CA ARG A 44 12.82 13.94 -7.74
C ARG A 44 14.34 13.84 -7.82
N TYR A 45 15.06 14.86 -7.36
CA TYR A 45 16.50 14.90 -7.41
C TYR A 45 17.12 13.90 -6.42
N ALA A 46 16.58 13.80 -5.21
CA ALA A 46 16.97 12.76 -4.25
C ALA A 46 16.70 11.37 -4.79
N CYS A 47 15.47 11.10 -5.26
CA CYS A 47 15.09 9.80 -5.81
C CYS A 47 15.95 9.41 -7.02
N GLY A 48 16.18 10.34 -7.95
CA GLY A 48 16.98 10.08 -9.16
C GLY A 48 18.46 9.80 -8.90
N ASN A 49 19.00 10.26 -7.78
CA ASN A 49 20.38 9.96 -7.36
C ASN A 49 20.45 8.86 -6.29
N GLY A 50 19.32 8.31 -5.85
CA GLY A 50 19.26 7.27 -4.82
C GLY A 50 19.66 7.76 -3.42
N TRP A 51 19.55 9.05 -3.11
CA TRP A 51 19.85 9.57 -1.77
C TRP A 51 18.69 9.28 -0.83
N THR A 52 18.98 8.66 0.31
CA THR A 52 17.95 8.09 1.19
C THR A 52 18.16 8.36 2.64
N SER A 53 19.42 8.40 3.05
CA SER A 53 19.77 8.70 4.42
C SER A 53 19.73 10.21 4.66
N THR A 54 19.43 10.57 5.90
CA THR A 54 19.48 11.98 6.32
C THR A 54 20.87 12.59 6.10
N ALA A 55 21.94 11.78 6.21
CA ALA A 55 23.31 12.20 5.95
C ALA A 55 23.57 12.52 4.47
N GLU A 56 23.12 11.67 3.54
CA GLU A 56 23.25 11.94 2.10
C GLU A 56 22.44 13.16 1.68
N LEU A 57 21.22 13.29 2.19
CA LEU A 57 20.36 14.43 1.89
C LEU A 57 20.96 15.73 2.44
N ASP A 58 21.56 15.72 3.63
CA ASP A 58 22.26 16.89 4.18
C ASP A 58 23.51 17.22 3.35
N ALA A 59 24.30 16.22 2.97
CA ALA A 59 25.48 16.44 2.15
C ALA A 59 25.16 16.99 0.75
N ASN A 60 24.03 16.59 0.15
CA ASN A 60 23.78 16.83 -1.28
C ASN A 60 22.63 17.80 -1.58
N ILE A 61 21.67 18.00 -0.68
CA ILE A 61 20.51 18.91 -0.88
C ILE A 61 20.66 20.20 -0.08
N ASN A 62 21.39 20.17 1.03
CA ASN A 62 21.54 21.34 1.87
C ASN A 62 22.20 22.50 1.12
N ASN A 63 21.58 23.67 1.18
CA ASN A 63 21.99 24.89 0.48
C ASN A 63 21.93 24.84 -1.06
N VAL A 64 21.32 23.80 -1.67
CA VAL A 64 21.09 23.77 -3.11
C VAL A 64 20.21 24.95 -3.52
N THR A 65 20.64 25.68 -4.53
CA THR A 65 19.89 26.82 -5.10
C THR A 65 19.73 26.63 -6.60
N ARG A 66 18.53 26.88 -7.13
CA ARG A 66 18.25 26.82 -8.56
C ARG A 66 17.40 28.02 -8.99
N ASN A 67 17.70 28.55 -10.18
CA ASN A 67 16.92 29.61 -10.80
C ASN A 67 15.73 29.01 -11.55
N LEU A 68 14.59 29.68 -11.50
CA LEU A 68 13.35 29.31 -12.18
C LEU A 68 12.68 30.58 -12.73
N GLY A 69 12.96 30.90 -14.00
CA GLY A 69 12.51 32.14 -14.63
C GLY A 69 13.02 33.37 -13.87
N ASN A 70 12.10 34.26 -13.47
CA ASN A 70 12.41 35.49 -12.74
C ASN A 70 12.57 35.32 -11.22
N GLY A 71 12.78 34.09 -10.75
CA GLY A 71 13.00 33.80 -9.34
C GLY A 71 13.93 32.63 -9.11
N ARG A 72 14.08 32.22 -7.85
CA ARG A 72 14.91 31.08 -7.46
C ARG A 72 14.35 30.42 -6.21
N PHE A 73 14.65 29.15 -6.02
CA PHE A 73 14.46 28.50 -4.72
C PHE A 73 15.80 28.13 -4.10
N ARG A 74 15.84 28.13 -2.77
CA ARG A 74 16.94 27.58 -1.97
C ARG A 74 16.38 26.48 -1.08
N LEU A 75 17.07 25.34 -1.09
CA LEU A 75 16.79 24.19 -0.24
C LEU A 75 17.70 24.22 0.98
N THR A 76 17.14 23.77 2.10
CA THR A 76 17.88 23.50 3.32
C THR A 76 17.36 22.19 3.87
N TYR A 77 18.25 21.23 3.99
CA TYR A 77 18.01 19.96 4.64
C TYR A 77 19.19 19.76 5.59
N ASN A 78 19.07 20.23 6.83
CA ASN A 78 20.13 20.10 7.83
C ASN A 78 19.58 19.22 8.94
N PHE A 79 19.99 17.95 8.93
CA PHE A 79 19.39 16.95 9.83
C PHE A 79 19.75 17.24 11.29
N ALA A 80 20.99 17.66 11.55
CA ALA A 80 21.46 17.97 12.90
C ALA A 80 20.67 19.12 13.56
N THR A 81 20.22 20.09 12.77
CA THR A 81 19.54 21.29 13.28
C THR A 81 18.02 21.18 13.23
N TYR A 82 17.47 20.59 12.15
CA TYR A 82 16.03 20.61 11.88
C TYR A 82 15.37 19.23 11.87
N GLY A 83 16.14 18.15 12.08
CA GLY A 83 15.67 16.77 11.91
C GLY A 83 15.40 16.46 10.44
N ASP A 84 14.55 15.46 10.18
CA ASP A 84 14.11 15.11 8.82
C ASP A 84 13.10 16.15 8.28
N LYS A 85 13.60 17.36 8.00
CA LYS A 85 12.82 18.46 7.45
C LYS A 85 13.51 19.06 6.23
N LEU A 86 12.78 19.11 5.13
CA LEU A 86 13.16 19.92 3.97
C LEU A 86 12.52 21.30 4.11
N ILE A 87 13.34 22.34 4.01
CA ILE A 87 12.91 23.72 3.92
C ILE A 87 13.20 24.21 2.50
N SER A 88 12.16 24.63 1.78
CA SER A 88 12.30 25.30 0.48
C SER A 88 11.87 26.76 0.61
N VAL A 89 12.78 27.67 0.26
CA VAL A 89 12.51 29.11 0.25
C VAL A 89 12.52 29.60 -1.20
N GLY A 90 11.36 30.01 -1.69
CA GLY A 90 11.21 30.67 -2.98
C GLY A 90 11.38 32.18 -2.84
N GLU A 91 12.16 32.77 -3.74
CA GLU A 91 12.49 34.19 -3.77
C GLU A 91 12.21 34.77 -5.16
N VAL A 92 11.60 35.97 -5.20
CA VAL A 92 11.47 36.80 -6.40
C VAL A 92 12.38 38.02 -6.24
N PRO A 93 13.59 38.04 -6.84
CA PRO A 93 14.62 39.04 -6.60
C PRO A 93 14.17 40.49 -6.81
N ILE A 94 13.29 40.73 -7.79
CA ILE A 94 12.81 42.07 -8.15
C ILE A 94 11.78 42.59 -7.13
N GLY A 95 11.16 41.69 -6.34
CA GLY A 95 10.05 42.03 -5.45
C GLY A 95 10.35 41.99 -3.96
N THR A 96 11.56 41.60 -3.53
CA THR A 96 11.92 41.26 -2.12
C THR A 96 11.08 40.16 -1.45
N GLU A 97 9.99 39.71 -2.08
CA GLU A 97 9.08 38.68 -1.61
C GLU A 97 9.79 37.33 -1.46
N ARG A 98 9.56 36.70 -0.31
CA ARG A 98 10.05 35.35 0.02
C ARG A 98 8.93 34.52 0.64
N ARG A 99 8.84 33.26 0.23
CA ARG A 99 7.92 32.28 0.81
C ARG A 99 8.69 31.02 1.19
N ARG A 100 8.32 30.45 2.34
CA ARG A 100 8.97 29.27 2.91
C ARG A 100 7.95 28.15 3.03
N ILE A 101 8.28 27.00 2.48
CA ILE A 101 7.57 25.74 2.69
C ILE A 101 8.48 24.83 3.50
N VAL A 102 7.91 24.16 4.50
CA VAL A 102 8.61 23.18 5.33
C VAL A 102 7.88 21.86 5.20
N VAL A 103 8.59 20.84 4.75
CA VAL A 103 8.11 19.45 4.70
C VAL A 103 8.77 18.70 5.85
N SER A 104 7.97 18.11 6.72
CA SER A 104 8.47 17.23 7.79
C SER A 104 8.43 15.79 7.32
N ASN A 105 9.32 14.96 7.87
CA ASN A 105 9.54 13.57 7.45
C ASN A 105 9.85 13.46 5.95
N PHE A 106 10.75 14.30 5.44
CA PHE A 106 11.01 14.40 4.01
C PHE A 106 11.49 13.05 3.41
N THR A 107 12.24 12.24 4.16
CA THR A 107 12.65 10.91 3.70
C THR A 107 11.47 9.99 3.35
N SER A 108 10.29 10.18 3.97
CA SER A 108 9.09 9.39 3.64
C SER A 108 8.59 9.64 2.20
N PHE A 109 8.85 10.82 1.65
CA PHE A 109 8.49 11.16 0.26
C PHE A 109 9.45 10.54 -0.75
N LEU A 110 10.54 9.91 -0.28
CA LEU A 110 11.52 9.21 -1.13
C LEU A 110 11.21 7.70 -1.23
N MET A 111 10.33 7.18 -0.36
CA MET A 111 9.92 5.78 -0.40
C MET A 111 8.82 5.57 -1.43
N GLU A 112 9.10 4.79 -2.46
CA GLU A 112 8.10 4.33 -3.42
C GLU A 112 7.94 2.82 -3.27
N ILE A 113 6.69 2.35 -3.23
CA ILE A 113 6.37 0.92 -3.27
C ILE A 113 5.71 0.66 -4.61
N SER A 114 6.29 -0.26 -5.38
CA SER A 114 5.73 -0.72 -6.64
C SER A 114 5.38 -2.20 -6.57
N TYR A 115 4.35 -2.62 -7.29
CA TYR A 115 4.10 -4.04 -7.50
C TYR A 115 5.10 -4.58 -8.51
N PHE A 116 5.76 -5.70 -8.20
CA PHE A 116 6.75 -6.32 -9.07
C PHE A 116 6.11 -7.45 -9.89
N ASN A 117 5.72 -8.56 -9.23
CA ASN A 117 5.15 -9.72 -9.91
C ASN A 117 4.41 -10.66 -8.95
N SER A 118 3.77 -11.69 -9.49
CA SER A 118 3.06 -12.73 -8.73
C SER A 118 3.34 -14.12 -9.31
N ALA A 119 3.18 -15.14 -8.47
CA ALA A 119 3.16 -16.54 -8.86
C ALA A 119 2.06 -17.26 -8.07
N SER A 120 1.53 -18.36 -8.60
CA SER A 120 0.55 -19.16 -7.86
C SER A 120 0.65 -20.63 -8.19
N THR A 121 0.26 -21.45 -7.22
CA THR A 121 0.05 -22.88 -7.39
C THR A 121 -1.35 -23.23 -6.88
N PRO A 122 -2.28 -23.67 -7.74
CA PRO A 122 -2.12 -23.77 -9.19
C PRO A 122 -2.14 -22.38 -9.85
N ALA A 123 -1.88 -22.31 -11.16
CA ALA A 123 -2.28 -21.16 -11.97
C ALA A 123 -3.80 -20.98 -11.95
N ASP A 124 -4.32 -19.79 -12.30
CA ASP A 124 -5.77 -19.57 -12.38
C ASP A 124 -6.43 -20.65 -13.23
N ASN A 125 -7.57 -21.16 -12.75
CA ASN A 125 -8.36 -22.21 -13.39
C ASN A 125 -7.69 -23.59 -13.44
N GLY A 126 -6.55 -23.77 -12.76
CA GLY A 126 -5.86 -25.06 -12.64
C GLY A 126 -6.43 -25.95 -11.53
N THR A 127 -5.73 -27.05 -11.26
CA THR A 127 -6.09 -28.01 -10.21
C THR A 127 -4.90 -28.26 -9.29
N ASN A 128 -5.12 -28.22 -7.97
CA ASN A 128 -4.10 -28.61 -7.01
C ASN A 128 -4.72 -29.14 -5.71
N ILE A 129 -4.29 -30.32 -5.31
CA ILE A 129 -4.66 -30.97 -4.04
C ILE A 129 -3.44 -31.25 -3.15
N ALA A 130 -2.25 -30.81 -3.56
CA ALA A 130 -1.01 -31.16 -2.88
C ALA A 130 -0.94 -30.54 -1.48
N ASP A 131 -0.37 -31.29 -0.53
CA ASP A 131 0.01 -30.84 0.80
C ASP A 131 1.40 -31.42 1.11
N PRO A 132 2.47 -30.61 1.14
CA PRO A 132 2.45 -29.15 1.02
C PRO A 132 2.24 -28.64 -0.41
N THR A 133 1.70 -27.42 -0.54
CA THR A 133 1.63 -26.70 -1.82
C THR A 133 2.84 -25.77 -1.96
N ALA A 134 3.72 -26.07 -2.93
CA ALA A 134 4.88 -25.25 -3.25
C ALA A 134 4.56 -24.23 -4.36
N VAL A 135 5.15 -23.03 -4.27
CA VAL A 135 5.07 -21.98 -5.30
C VAL A 135 6.46 -21.69 -5.83
N THR A 136 6.62 -21.72 -7.15
CA THR A 136 7.85 -21.23 -7.81
C THR A 136 7.86 -19.70 -7.74
N PRO A 137 8.82 -19.07 -7.03
CA PRO A 137 8.85 -17.61 -6.93
C PRO A 137 9.02 -16.93 -8.30
N PRO A 138 8.51 -15.70 -8.49
CA PRO A 138 8.80 -14.93 -9.69
C PRO A 138 10.31 -14.74 -9.89
N ALA A 139 10.79 -14.86 -11.13
CA ALA A 139 12.17 -14.54 -11.46
C ALA A 139 12.43 -13.02 -11.35
N GLY A 140 13.68 -12.62 -11.08
CA GLY A 140 14.09 -11.21 -11.06
C GLY A 140 13.74 -10.45 -9.78
N MET A 141 13.39 -11.16 -8.70
CA MET A 141 13.27 -10.57 -7.37
C MET A 141 14.62 -10.01 -6.90
N GLN A 142 14.57 -8.93 -6.12
CA GLN A 142 15.74 -8.24 -5.58
C GLN A 142 15.71 -8.27 -4.06
N ALA A 143 16.89 -8.33 -3.43
CA ALA A 143 16.98 -8.24 -1.97
C ALA A 143 16.22 -7.00 -1.48
N GLY A 144 15.41 -7.15 -0.45
CA GLY A 144 14.53 -6.09 0.06
C GLY A 144 13.09 -6.14 -0.45
N ASP A 145 12.77 -6.91 -1.51
CA ASP A 145 11.38 -7.10 -1.94
C ASP A 145 10.52 -7.68 -0.79
N LEU A 146 9.30 -7.15 -0.61
CA LEU A 146 8.29 -7.77 0.23
C LEU A 146 7.65 -8.92 -0.53
N VAL A 147 7.67 -10.09 0.08
CA VAL A 147 6.96 -11.27 -0.42
C VAL A 147 5.75 -11.49 0.47
N VAL A 148 4.56 -11.46 -0.13
CA VAL A 148 3.30 -11.79 0.54
C VAL A 148 2.77 -13.09 -0.06
N MET A 149 2.52 -14.09 0.77
CA MET A 149 1.99 -15.38 0.36
C MET A 149 0.64 -15.63 1.00
N ILE A 150 -0.38 -15.86 0.19
CA ILE A 150 -1.75 -16.17 0.62
C ILE A 150 -2.03 -17.63 0.33
N ALA A 151 -2.20 -18.42 1.39
CA ALA A 151 -2.65 -19.79 1.29
C ALA A 151 -4.15 -19.88 1.54
N GLN A 152 -4.84 -20.67 0.73
CA GLN A 152 -6.25 -21.01 0.85
C GLN A 152 -6.43 -22.53 0.77
N ALA A 153 -7.08 -23.13 1.77
CA ALA A 153 -7.51 -24.52 1.74
C ALA A 153 -9.03 -24.64 1.83
N ARG A 154 -9.60 -25.48 0.98
CA ARG A 154 -11.00 -25.93 1.06
C ARG A 154 -11.15 -27.01 2.14
N ALA A 155 -11.06 -26.60 3.39
CA ALA A 155 -11.02 -27.50 4.53
C ALA A 155 -11.76 -26.98 5.76
N SER A 156 -12.33 -27.89 6.54
CA SER A 156 -13.01 -27.57 7.81
C SER A 156 -12.08 -27.66 9.03
N SER A 157 -10.91 -28.30 8.91
CA SER A 157 -9.85 -28.41 9.91
C SER A 157 -8.46 -28.19 9.27
N GLY A 158 -7.40 -28.16 10.07
CA GLY A 158 -6.01 -28.03 9.58
C GLY A 158 -5.37 -26.67 9.84
N THR A 159 -4.04 -26.67 9.98
CA THR A 159 -3.23 -25.46 10.19
C THR A 159 -2.42 -25.18 8.93
N LEU A 160 -2.58 -23.98 8.38
CA LEU A 160 -1.77 -23.45 7.30
C LEU A 160 -0.44 -22.97 7.90
N ALA A 161 0.67 -23.57 7.49
CA ALA A 161 1.99 -23.25 8.02
C ALA A 161 3.07 -23.36 6.93
N ILE A 162 4.10 -22.50 6.99
CA ILE A 162 5.27 -22.63 6.10
C ILE A 162 5.93 -24.00 6.36
N SER A 163 6.01 -24.82 5.32
CA SER A 163 6.65 -26.15 5.36
C SER A 163 8.03 -26.16 4.72
N GLN A 164 8.28 -25.29 3.74
CA GLN A 164 9.60 -25.00 3.19
C GLN A 164 9.75 -23.49 3.10
N ALA A 165 10.77 -22.95 3.77
CA ALA A 165 10.97 -21.50 3.85
C ALA A 165 11.69 -20.91 2.63
N GLY A 166 12.37 -21.75 1.83
CA GLY A 166 13.15 -21.31 0.68
C GLY A 166 14.33 -20.41 1.04
N GLY A 167 14.83 -20.52 2.27
CA GLY A 167 15.94 -19.70 2.79
C GLY A 167 15.51 -18.33 3.33
N GLN A 168 14.20 -18.06 3.46
CA GLN A 168 13.69 -16.82 4.04
C GLN A 168 13.22 -17.02 5.49
N SER A 169 13.08 -15.91 6.22
CA SER A 169 12.40 -15.88 7.53
C SER A 169 10.99 -15.34 7.36
N TRP A 170 9.99 -16.19 7.62
CA TRP A 170 8.58 -15.88 7.39
C TRP A 170 7.86 -15.46 8.67
N THR A 171 7.14 -14.36 8.59
CA THR A 171 6.09 -13.99 9.55
C THR A 171 4.78 -14.62 9.11
N SER A 172 4.05 -15.23 10.06
CA SER A 172 2.75 -15.85 9.80
C SER A 172 1.65 -15.07 10.53
N GLU A 173 0.74 -14.46 9.78
CA GLU A 173 -0.41 -13.76 10.37
C GLU A 173 -1.42 -14.74 10.98
N THR A 174 -2.44 -14.22 11.66
CA THR A 174 -3.48 -15.07 12.25
C THR A 174 -4.27 -15.79 11.16
N GLN A 175 -4.32 -17.12 11.22
CA GLN A 175 -5.12 -17.94 10.31
C GLN A 175 -6.61 -17.64 10.49
N GLN A 176 -7.31 -17.51 9.37
CA GLN A 176 -8.73 -17.25 9.32
C GLN A 176 -9.48 -18.51 8.93
N ASN A 177 -10.31 -18.98 9.86
CA ASN A 177 -11.07 -20.21 9.72
C ASN A 177 -12.54 -19.92 9.42
N ARG A 178 -13.10 -20.71 8.51
CA ARG A 178 -14.53 -20.90 8.25
C ARG A 178 -14.73 -22.33 7.79
N THR A 179 -15.94 -22.86 7.92
CA THR A 179 -16.33 -24.12 7.28
C THR A 179 -15.93 -24.12 5.81
N ASN A 180 -15.08 -25.09 5.44
CA ASN A 180 -14.54 -25.27 4.11
C ASN A 180 -13.80 -24.05 3.51
N CYS A 181 -13.33 -23.09 4.32
CA CYS A 181 -12.49 -22.00 3.83
C CYS A 181 -11.50 -21.59 4.91
N ARG A 182 -10.23 -21.95 4.73
CA ARG A 182 -9.14 -21.50 5.59
C ARG A 182 -8.21 -20.64 4.76
N ILE A 183 -7.92 -19.44 5.25
CA ILE A 183 -6.89 -18.58 4.64
C ILE A 183 -5.85 -18.15 5.66
N ARG A 184 -4.63 -17.97 5.20
CA ARG A 184 -3.55 -17.40 6.00
C ARG A 184 -2.61 -16.60 5.12
N LEU A 185 -2.25 -15.41 5.61
CA LEU A 185 -1.21 -14.58 5.02
C LEU A 185 0.12 -14.88 5.71
N PHE A 186 1.16 -15.08 4.90
CA PHE A 186 2.55 -15.13 5.32
C PHE A 186 3.30 -14.01 4.61
N TRP A 187 4.32 -13.47 5.25
CA TRP A 187 5.17 -12.50 4.57
C TRP A 187 6.62 -12.59 5.03
N CYS A 188 7.53 -12.20 4.14
CA CYS A 188 8.94 -12.06 4.45
C CYS A 188 9.57 -10.94 3.61
N ARG A 189 10.73 -10.46 4.05
CA ARG A 189 11.64 -9.67 3.21
C ARG A 189 12.55 -10.64 2.46
N PHE A 190 12.54 -10.59 1.13
CA PHE A 190 13.43 -11.41 0.32
C PHE A 190 14.89 -11.01 0.56
N ASN A 191 15.75 -11.97 0.89
CA ASN A 191 17.17 -11.74 1.16
C ASN A 191 18.05 -11.74 -0.10
N GLY A 192 17.47 -11.91 -1.29
CA GLY A 192 18.17 -11.91 -2.58
C GLY A 192 18.37 -13.29 -3.21
N THR A 193 18.10 -14.39 -2.49
CA THR A 193 18.25 -15.75 -3.04
C THR A 193 17.16 -16.70 -2.55
N TRP A 194 16.76 -17.67 -3.37
CA TRP A 194 15.91 -18.78 -2.94
C TRP A 194 16.75 -20.06 -2.89
N SER A 195 16.79 -20.74 -1.73
CA SER A 195 17.45 -22.05 -1.64
C SER A 195 16.55 -23.20 -2.11
N ALA A 196 15.25 -22.96 -2.17
CA ALA A 196 14.22 -23.86 -2.69
C ALA A 196 12.93 -23.05 -2.97
N ASN A 197 11.97 -23.67 -3.64
CA ASN A 197 10.62 -23.11 -3.73
C ASN A 197 9.96 -23.11 -2.35
N PRO A 198 9.47 -21.97 -1.85
CA PRO A 198 8.73 -21.94 -0.60
C PRO A 198 7.40 -22.71 -0.75
N SER A 199 6.96 -23.33 0.35
CA SER A 199 5.73 -24.12 0.38
C SER A 199 4.97 -23.96 1.69
N VAL A 200 3.66 -24.17 1.62
CA VAL A 200 2.74 -24.13 2.75
C VAL A 200 2.14 -25.52 2.95
N SER A 201 2.25 -26.06 4.16
CA SER A 201 1.42 -27.18 4.59
C SER A 201 -0.01 -26.70 4.76
N MET A 202 -0.93 -27.40 4.13
CA MET A 202 -2.33 -26.99 3.99
C MET A 202 -3.23 -27.67 5.04
N GLY A 203 -2.72 -28.69 5.73
CA GLY A 203 -3.45 -29.47 6.72
C GLY A 203 -4.59 -30.31 6.15
N SER A 204 -4.66 -30.44 4.82
CA SER A 204 -5.66 -31.22 4.08
C SER A 204 -5.26 -31.33 2.60
N ALA A 205 -5.66 -32.40 1.93
CA ALA A 205 -5.39 -32.65 0.50
C ALA A 205 -6.66 -32.53 -0.38
N ASN A 206 -7.44 -31.46 -0.21
CA ASN A 206 -8.73 -31.30 -0.90
C ASN A 206 -8.65 -30.37 -2.11
N CYS A 207 -8.44 -29.07 -1.86
CA CYS A 207 -8.34 -28.04 -2.88
C CYS A 207 -7.52 -26.90 -2.27
N ASN A 208 -6.29 -26.76 -2.76
CA ASN A 208 -5.25 -25.96 -2.13
C ASN A 208 -4.71 -24.93 -3.12
N THR A 209 -4.73 -23.66 -2.74
CA THR A 209 -4.21 -22.57 -3.57
C THR A 209 -3.23 -21.77 -2.74
N VAL A 210 -2.02 -21.56 -3.25
CA VAL A 210 -1.05 -20.64 -2.67
C VAL A 210 -0.69 -19.60 -3.73
N VAL A 211 -0.83 -18.32 -3.39
CA VAL A 211 -0.52 -17.20 -4.27
C VAL A 211 0.55 -16.34 -3.61
N MET A 212 1.63 -16.08 -4.32
CA MET A 212 2.72 -15.19 -3.93
C MET A 212 2.61 -13.89 -4.71
N HIS A 213 2.65 -12.77 -4.01
CA HIS A 213 2.80 -11.42 -4.57
C HIS A 213 4.11 -10.80 -4.08
N VAL A 214 4.74 -10.04 -4.96
CA VAL A 214 6.00 -9.37 -4.66
C VAL A 214 5.84 -7.87 -4.86
N PHE A 215 6.19 -7.11 -3.83
CA PHE A 215 6.24 -5.65 -3.87
C PHE A 215 7.68 -5.19 -3.70
N ARG A 216 8.09 -4.23 -4.51
CA ARG A 216 9.44 -3.69 -4.52
C ARG A 216 9.44 -2.31 -3.86
N PRO A 217 10.20 -2.13 -2.77
CA PRO A 217 10.50 -0.79 -2.29
C PRO A 217 11.49 -0.13 -3.26
N SER A 218 11.55 1.21 -3.28
CA SER A 218 12.55 1.94 -4.05
C SER A 218 13.99 1.62 -3.62
N TYR A 219 14.17 1.03 -2.42
CA TYR A 219 15.49 0.72 -1.86
C TYR A 219 15.59 -0.71 -1.31
N THR A 220 16.63 -1.42 -1.74
CA THR A 220 16.90 -2.81 -1.33
C THR A 220 17.26 -2.95 0.15
N SER A 221 17.73 -1.89 0.80
CA SER A 221 18.00 -1.84 2.26
C SER A 221 16.72 -1.77 3.10
N SER A 222 15.57 -1.47 2.50
CA SER A 222 14.31 -1.31 3.22
C SER A 222 13.92 -2.57 3.99
N VAL A 223 13.45 -2.39 5.22
CA VAL A 223 12.85 -3.45 6.03
C VAL A 223 11.35 -3.25 6.09
N TRP A 224 10.63 -4.37 6.02
CA TRP A 224 9.18 -4.40 6.03
C TRP A 224 8.65 -4.63 7.43
N GLN A 225 7.64 -3.85 7.79
CA GLN A 225 6.92 -3.97 9.06
C GLN A 225 5.42 -3.89 8.80
N VAL A 226 4.63 -4.43 9.72
CA VAL A 226 3.19 -4.18 9.74
C VAL A 226 2.95 -2.73 10.15
N ASP A 227 2.23 -1.98 9.32
CA ASP A 227 1.75 -0.62 9.62
C ASP A 227 0.44 -0.68 10.42
N VAL A 228 -0.48 -1.54 9.96
CA VAL A 228 -1.77 -1.79 10.63
C VAL A 228 -2.02 -3.29 10.63
N ALA A 229 -2.34 -3.83 11.81
CA ALA A 229 -2.57 -5.25 12.01
C ALA A 229 -3.70 -5.79 11.10
N GLN A 230 -3.62 -7.09 10.81
CA GLN A 230 -4.62 -7.78 10.00
C GLN A 230 -6.03 -7.64 10.60
N VAL A 231 -6.97 -7.16 9.79
CA VAL A 231 -8.42 -7.23 10.06
C VAL A 231 -9.03 -8.27 9.12
N SER A 232 -10.01 -9.03 9.59
CA SER A 232 -10.63 -10.08 8.79
C SER A 232 -12.05 -10.38 9.25
N ALA A 233 -12.89 -10.90 8.35
CA ALA A 233 -14.21 -11.39 8.71
C ALA A 233 -14.68 -12.51 7.77
N ASN A 234 -15.84 -13.08 8.11
CA ASN A 234 -16.62 -13.93 7.23
C ASN A 234 -17.56 -13.05 6.40
N PHE A 235 -17.81 -13.40 5.14
CA PHE A 235 -18.90 -12.82 4.35
C PHE A 235 -19.90 -13.92 3.95
N PRO A 236 -21.22 -13.76 4.20
CA PRO A 236 -22.21 -14.71 3.72
C PRO A 236 -22.24 -14.71 2.18
N ALA A 237 -22.93 -15.68 1.58
CA ALA A 237 -23.28 -15.63 0.17
C ALA A 237 -23.99 -14.30 -0.14
N PRO A 238 -23.36 -13.37 -0.89
CA PRO A 238 -24.00 -12.09 -1.17
C PRO A 238 -25.20 -12.27 -2.10
N GLY A 239 -26.19 -11.37 -2.04
CA GLY A 239 -27.25 -11.30 -3.05
C GLY A 239 -26.76 -10.55 -4.30
N SER A 240 -27.47 -10.69 -5.44
CA SER A 240 -27.16 -9.95 -6.68
C SER A 240 -27.03 -8.44 -6.39
N PRO A 241 -25.94 -7.76 -6.83
CA PRO A 241 -24.98 -8.16 -7.86
C PRO A 241 -23.76 -8.96 -7.35
N TYR A 242 -23.90 -9.64 -6.21
CA TYR A 242 -22.93 -10.53 -5.58
C TYR A 242 -21.65 -9.81 -5.12
N THR A 243 -21.80 -8.57 -4.66
CA THR A 243 -20.69 -7.74 -4.18
C THR A 243 -20.24 -8.15 -2.78
N VAL A 244 -18.93 -8.29 -2.61
CA VAL A 244 -18.28 -8.49 -1.31
C VAL A 244 -17.39 -7.29 -1.03
N THR A 245 -17.74 -6.51 -0.01
CA THR A 245 -16.99 -5.33 0.43
C THR A 245 -16.12 -5.67 1.63
N ILE A 246 -14.86 -5.24 1.57
CA ILE A 246 -13.93 -5.24 2.69
C ILE A 246 -13.88 -3.81 3.23
N PRO A 247 -14.26 -3.58 4.50
CA PRO A 247 -14.10 -2.28 5.14
C PRO A 247 -12.64 -1.83 5.12
N GLY A 248 -12.42 -0.56 4.81
CA GLY A 248 -11.09 0.02 4.82
C GLY A 248 -10.43 0.03 6.20
N ILE A 249 -9.11 0.19 6.21
CA ILE A 249 -8.31 0.42 7.42
C ILE A 249 -7.67 1.81 7.38
N THR A 250 -7.25 2.34 8.52
CA THR A 250 -6.57 3.64 8.60
C THR A 250 -5.08 3.43 8.78
N THR A 251 -4.29 3.70 7.74
CA THR A 251 -2.82 3.61 7.81
C THR A 251 -2.24 4.71 8.69
N ILE A 252 -1.08 4.41 9.27
CA ILE A 252 -0.36 5.30 10.19
C ILE A 252 0.80 5.99 9.46
N THR A 253 1.39 5.31 8.48
CA THR A 253 2.59 5.77 7.77
C THR A 253 2.26 6.21 6.34
N ASP A 254 2.84 7.33 5.91
CA ASP A 254 2.84 7.76 4.52
C ASP A 254 3.59 6.72 3.65
N GLY A 255 3.11 6.49 2.43
CA GLY A 255 3.65 5.46 1.54
C GLY A 255 3.30 4.02 1.94
N ALA A 256 2.44 3.79 2.94
CA ALA A 256 2.08 2.43 3.37
C ALA A 256 1.37 1.64 2.25
N LEU A 257 1.67 0.34 2.15
CA LEU A 257 1.01 -0.62 1.28
C LEU A 257 -0.16 -1.27 2.02
N VAL A 258 -1.39 -1.04 1.56
CA VAL A 258 -2.57 -1.78 2.02
C VAL A 258 -2.83 -2.95 1.07
N PHE A 259 -3.04 -4.14 1.62
CA PHE A 259 -3.28 -5.37 0.87
C PHE A 259 -4.56 -6.05 1.36
N ALA A 260 -5.44 -6.41 0.43
CA ALA A 260 -6.75 -6.99 0.69
C ALA A 260 -6.94 -8.31 -0.08
N VAL A 261 -7.64 -9.25 0.55
CA VAL A 261 -7.83 -10.61 0.05
C VAL A 261 -9.29 -11.01 0.20
N TRP A 262 -9.86 -11.59 -0.85
CA TRP A 262 -11.12 -12.33 -0.80
C TRP A 262 -10.84 -13.78 -1.14
N ALA A 263 -11.46 -14.68 -0.41
CA ALA A 263 -11.44 -16.11 -0.67
C ALA A 263 -12.85 -16.66 -0.58
N SER A 264 -13.29 -17.37 -1.61
CA SER A 264 -14.61 -18.00 -1.72
C SER A 264 -14.51 -19.51 -1.64
N VAL A 265 -15.55 -20.12 -1.11
CA VAL A 265 -15.83 -21.56 -1.17
C VAL A 265 -16.40 -21.97 -2.54
N ASP A 266 -16.04 -21.31 -3.63
CA ASP A 266 -16.32 -21.81 -4.98
C ASP A 266 -15.37 -21.16 -5.98
N ASN A 267 -15.25 -21.72 -7.17
CA ASN A 267 -14.37 -21.27 -8.27
C ASN A 267 -14.87 -20.00 -8.98
N ASN A 268 -15.49 -19.08 -8.23
CA ASN A 268 -16.04 -17.84 -8.75
C ASN A 268 -15.03 -17.05 -9.56
N THR A 269 -15.51 -16.51 -10.66
CA THR A 269 -14.84 -15.41 -11.33
C THR A 269 -15.12 -14.11 -10.58
N TRP A 270 -14.16 -13.20 -10.59
CA TRP A 270 -14.18 -11.97 -9.82
C TRP A 270 -14.18 -10.76 -10.73
N GLY A 271 -15.12 -9.85 -10.46
CA GLY A 271 -15.30 -8.62 -11.23
C GLY A 271 -14.26 -7.55 -10.94
N SER A 272 -14.49 -6.40 -11.57
CA SER A 272 -13.63 -5.22 -11.45
C SER A 272 -13.61 -4.66 -10.02
N LEU A 273 -12.49 -4.02 -9.68
CA LEU A 273 -12.33 -3.30 -8.42
C LEU A 273 -13.11 -1.99 -8.40
N THR A 274 -13.53 -1.59 -7.21
CA THR A 274 -13.82 -0.18 -6.91
C THR A 274 -12.60 0.71 -7.18
N GLY A 275 -12.82 1.94 -7.63
CA GLY A 275 -11.76 2.88 -7.98
C GLY A 275 -10.79 3.17 -6.83
N GLY A 276 -9.53 3.46 -7.17
CA GLY A 276 -8.47 3.75 -6.20
C GLY A 276 -7.69 2.52 -5.67
N TRP A 277 -8.09 1.32 -6.08
CA TRP A 277 -7.41 0.06 -5.78
C TRP A 277 -6.90 -0.60 -7.05
N THR A 278 -5.83 -1.39 -6.92
CA THR A 278 -5.19 -2.10 -8.04
C THR A 278 -5.23 -3.61 -7.77
N THR A 279 -5.51 -4.40 -8.80
CA THR A 279 -5.39 -5.87 -8.73
C THR A 279 -3.92 -6.26 -8.88
N PRO A 280 -3.29 -6.96 -7.93
CA PRO A 280 -1.96 -7.52 -8.12
C PRO A 280 -2.06 -8.83 -8.91
N GLY A 281 -1.20 -8.98 -9.92
CA GLY A 281 -1.12 -10.20 -10.72
C GLY A 281 -2.36 -10.44 -11.58
N LEU A 282 -2.97 -11.61 -11.44
CA LEU A 282 -4.19 -11.97 -12.16
C LEU A 282 -5.44 -11.46 -11.43
N ASN A 283 -6.54 -11.28 -12.17
CA ASN A 283 -7.83 -10.89 -11.60
C ASN A 283 -8.37 -11.85 -10.54
N GLN A 284 -7.94 -13.11 -10.59
CA GLN A 284 -8.40 -14.18 -9.71
C GLN A 284 -7.46 -15.38 -9.78
N TYR A 285 -7.62 -16.28 -8.81
CA TYR A 285 -6.87 -17.52 -8.68
C TYR A 285 -7.85 -18.64 -8.31
N ARG A 286 -8.46 -19.26 -9.32
CA ARG A 286 -9.42 -20.37 -9.17
C ARG A 286 -8.69 -21.71 -9.17
N ASN A 287 -9.13 -22.60 -8.31
CA ASN A 287 -8.71 -24.00 -8.28
C ASN A 287 -9.94 -24.89 -8.46
N ARG A 288 -9.90 -25.76 -9.47
CA ARG A 288 -10.99 -26.64 -9.88
C ARG A 288 -10.85 -28.08 -9.36
N ALA A 289 -10.02 -28.27 -8.34
CA ALA A 289 -9.82 -29.58 -7.77
C ALA A 289 -10.97 -29.91 -6.81
N GLY A 290 -11.62 -31.05 -7.04
CA GLY A 290 -12.60 -31.64 -6.13
C GLY A 290 -13.75 -30.69 -5.78
N SER A 291 -13.67 -30.10 -4.58
CA SER A 291 -14.69 -29.18 -4.05
C SER A 291 -14.54 -27.73 -4.51
N ASP A 292 -13.56 -27.40 -5.36
CA ASP A 292 -13.34 -26.08 -5.98
C ASP A 292 -13.15 -24.91 -5.00
N GLN A 293 -12.43 -23.86 -5.38
CA GLN A 293 -12.35 -22.61 -4.62
C GLN A 293 -11.78 -21.48 -5.48
N SER A 294 -11.89 -20.25 -5.00
CA SER A 294 -11.26 -19.10 -5.63
C SER A 294 -10.79 -18.08 -4.61
N GLN A 295 -9.77 -17.32 -4.99
CA GLN A 295 -9.40 -16.10 -4.31
C GLN A 295 -9.06 -14.99 -5.29
N THR A 296 -9.14 -13.77 -4.82
CA THR A 296 -8.71 -12.57 -5.53
C THR A 296 -8.14 -11.56 -4.55
N HIS A 297 -7.36 -10.63 -5.07
CA HIS A 297 -6.57 -9.71 -4.26
C HIS A 297 -6.69 -8.29 -4.78
N ALA A 298 -6.38 -7.33 -3.91
CA ALA A 298 -6.25 -5.92 -4.24
C ALA A 298 -5.16 -5.30 -3.38
N TYR A 299 -4.55 -4.24 -3.88
CA TYR A 299 -3.66 -3.41 -3.10
C TYR A 299 -3.86 -1.94 -3.40
N ARG A 300 -3.41 -1.11 -2.46
CA ARG A 300 -3.35 0.35 -2.59
C ARG A 300 -2.12 0.84 -1.85
N VAL A 301 -1.27 1.60 -2.52
CA VAL A 301 -0.20 2.36 -1.85
C VAL A 301 -0.80 3.70 -1.43
N MET A 302 -0.68 4.04 -0.16
CA MET A 302 -1.26 5.23 0.45
C MET A 302 -0.25 6.38 0.37
N PRO A 303 -0.44 7.39 -0.50
CA PRO A 303 0.51 8.50 -0.59
C PRO A 303 0.63 9.29 0.71
N THR A 304 -0.46 9.31 1.47
CA THR A 304 -0.55 9.92 2.80
C THR A 304 -1.30 8.95 3.72
N ALA A 305 -0.85 8.85 4.96
CA ALA A 305 -1.49 8.09 6.01
C ALA A 305 -2.96 8.50 6.17
N GLY A 306 -3.84 7.52 6.36
CA GLY A 306 -5.27 7.77 6.50
C GLY A 306 -6.12 6.59 6.08
N ALA A 307 -7.42 6.84 5.91
CA ALA A 307 -8.37 5.80 5.52
C ALA A 307 -8.07 5.29 4.10
N SER A 308 -7.89 3.96 3.97
CA SER A 308 -7.72 3.30 2.67
C SER A 308 -8.97 3.37 1.79
N GLY A 309 -10.11 3.68 2.40
CA GLY A 309 -11.43 3.49 1.81
C GLY A 309 -11.78 2.01 1.72
N ASP A 310 -13.07 1.74 1.55
CA ASP A 310 -13.56 0.39 1.32
C ASP A 310 -13.12 -0.12 -0.06
N VAL A 311 -13.02 -1.43 -0.18
CA VAL A 311 -12.73 -2.09 -1.45
C VAL A 311 -13.73 -3.21 -1.69
N SER A 312 -14.22 -3.31 -2.92
CA SER A 312 -15.23 -4.29 -3.30
C SER A 312 -14.89 -4.99 -4.60
N LYS A 313 -15.32 -6.25 -4.70
CA LYS A 313 -15.40 -7.03 -5.94
C LYS A 313 -16.70 -7.82 -5.97
N ASN A 314 -17.14 -8.18 -7.17
CA ASN A 314 -18.33 -9.00 -7.38
C ASN A 314 -17.94 -10.43 -7.75
N GLN A 315 -18.68 -11.41 -7.27
CA GLN A 315 -18.61 -12.78 -7.78
C GLN A 315 -19.49 -12.86 -9.05
N LEU A 316 -18.88 -13.11 -10.21
CA LEU A 316 -19.55 -12.97 -11.51
C LEU A 316 -20.15 -14.27 -12.04
N THR A 317 -19.63 -15.42 -11.62
CA THR A 317 -20.12 -16.74 -12.02
C THR A 317 -20.67 -17.47 -10.82
N LEU A 318 -21.59 -18.40 -11.04
CA LEU A 318 -22.16 -19.33 -10.03
C LEU A 318 -22.97 -18.69 -8.88
N GLY A 319 -23.07 -17.37 -8.85
CA GLY A 319 -23.84 -16.63 -7.85
C GLY A 319 -22.96 -16.14 -6.70
N GLY A 320 -23.62 -15.75 -5.61
CA GLY A 320 -22.92 -15.35 -4.40
C GLY A 320 -22.59 -16.57 -3.54
N ASP A 321 -21.33 -16.74 -3.20
CA ASP A 321 -20.85 -17.78 -2.30
C ASP A 321 -20.25 -17.20 -1.04
N ALA A 322 -20.36 -17.99 0.01
CA ALA A 322 -19.75 -17.70 1.30
C ALA A 322 -18.21 -17.70 1.23
N GLY A 323 -17.58 -16.89 2.07
CA GLY A 323 -16.12 -16.92 2.14
C GLY A 323 -15.51 -16.15 3.30
N ARG A 324 -14.24 -15.81 3.12
CA ARG A 324 -13.40 -15.08 4.06
C ARG A 324 -12.70 -13.92 3.36
N TYR A 325 -12.56 -12.82 4.08
CA TYR A 325 -11.67 -11.76 3.65
C TYR A 325 -10.68 -11.38 4.74
N LEU A 326 -9.58 -10.77 4.34
CA LEU A 326 -8.66 -10.06 5.23
C LEU A 326 -8.10 -8.81 4.55
N ILE A 327 -7.64 -7.87 5.37
CA ILE A 327 -6.95 -6.64 4.97
C ILE A 327 -5.84 -6.34 5.98
N ILE A 328 -4.69 -5.89 5.51
CA ILE A 328 -3.52 -5.56 6.33
C ILE A 328 -2.76 -4.40 5.68
N ALA A 329 -2.02 -3.61 6.45
CA ALA A 329 -1.10 -2.63 5.91
C ALA A 329 0.36 -2.93 6.30
N PHE A 330 1.27 -2.69 5.36
CA PHE A 330 2.71 -2.77 5.54
C PHE A 330 3.35 -1.41 5.31
N LYS A 331 4.47 -1.17 5.98
CA LYS A 331 5.35 -0.03 5.71
C LYS A 331 6.76 -0.53 5.41
N ALA A 332 7.41 0.13 4.47
CA ALA A 332 8.84 0.01 4.24
C ALA A 332 9.57 1.06 5.07
N VAL A 333 10.59 0.64 5.81
CA VAL A 333 11.42 1.51 6.65
C VAL A 333 12.86 1.39 6.17
N ILE A 334 13.49 2.51 5.88
CA ILE A 334 14.92 2.56 5.54
C ILE A 334 15.71 2.36 6.85
N ILE A 335 16.65 1.43 6.84
CA ILE A 335 17.66 1.25 7.90
C ILE A 335 18.96 1.86 7.42
#